data_AF-A0A1Y1Q2V6-F1
#
_entry.id   AF-A0A1Y1Q2V6-F1
#
_cell.length_a   1.000
_cell.length_b   1.000
_cell.length_c   1.000
_cell.angle_alpha   90.00
_cell.angle_beta   90.00
_cell.angle_gamma   90.00
#
_symmetry.space_group_name_H-M   'P 1'
#
loop_
_entity.id
_entity.type
_entity.pdbx_description
1 polymer ?
#
loop_
_entity_poly.entity_id
_entity_poly.type
_entity_poly.pdbx_seq_one_letter_code
_entity_poly.pdbx_strand_id
1 'polypeptide(L)'
;MSQIPPPAFRGVSAEQLAMVKKESLAGMTPAQFFYLPTASLSGLTSANMGGLSPAVINQFTPVQIGALQSTEFQKMPAAEVGKLVTNVDMNKVSIEVVAPLIPPSWKLNPTTGALTPPVGTPLIFKELPLTAELPPQVVLPPSPKLGSSFGIGGQGGVTAQEEMNQTLKQMNLPQFTLSQNPQGLVEVKGTDNVNFSFICPTGTTIQGSPQMPPALTVMEGGFYQVTTPSAQQFTMVPAPKDPENLSKILGDGSIIMGKRGDVFLEVPNQVRQPSGGAREVVLFDSLIEPAPADMCEEIAGEVVCDFENAPLERQPGIHEVVEENKRQNTGEPKKKKIIYTDGTAQVLYPTVLSPDTFIEQAQKTLKDTQKVILQANGMFKMSYQGSRYLAIPNFEVKSRALQNNEQIKPSIVLLANGHVSYTVTLEKPPVVAGTRQAGAGGSGAREVLVFDLLLEPTPEDVCKEIAGEVVCDLSKPLDQRSKIMNIK
;
A
#
# COMPACT_ATOMS: atom_id res chain seq x y z
N MET A 1 -16.90 22.54 -0.60
CA MET A 1 -17.76 22.10 0.52
C MET A 1 -17.23 22.58 1.87
N SER A 2 -15.97 22.33 2.22
CA SER A 2 -15.37 22.71 3.51
C SER A 2 -15.41 24.20 3.88
N GLN A 3 -15.50 25.10 2.89
CA GLN A 3 -15.55 26.55 3.09
C GLN A 3 -16.95 27.11 3.44
N ILE A 4 -18.00 26.27 3.39
CA ILE A 4 -19.36 26.70 3.74
C ILE A 4 -19.54 26.60 5.27
N PRO A 5 -19.92 27.68 5.98
CA PRO A 5 -20.09 27.63 7.43
C PRO A 5 -21.14 26.58 7.86
N PRO A 6 -20.92 25.81 8.94
CA PRO A 6 -21.87 24.79 9.40
C PRO A 6 -23.33 25.29 9.55
N PRO A 7 -23.60 26.49 10.10
CA PRO A 7 -24.98 26.98 10.22
C PRO A 7 -25.75 27.13 8.91
N ALA A 8 -25.07 27.28 7.77
CA ALA A 8 -25.72 27.40 6.47
C ALA A 8 -26.48 26.12 6.06
N PHE A 9 -26.14 24.96 6.65
CA PHE A 9 -26.75 23.69 6.32
C PHE A 9 -28.16 23.50 6.91
N ARG A 10 -28.60 24.37 7.85
CA ARG A 10 -29.95 24.30 8.45
C ARG A 10 -31.09 24.44 7.45
N GLY A 11 -30.84 25.14 6.34
CA GLY A 11 -31.84 25.42 5.31
C GLY A 11 -31.82 24.47 4.12
N VAL A 12 -30.95 23.45 4.12
CA VAL A 12 -30.83 22.52 2.98
C VAL A 12 -32.04 21.60 2.96
N SER A 13 -32.79 21.58 1.87
CA SER A 13 -33.94 20.66 1.67
C SER A 13 -33.50 19.28 1.19
N ALA A 14 -34.42 18.31 1.19
CA ALA A 14 -34.17 16.97 0.64
C ALA A 14 -33.84 17.03 -0.86
N GLU A 15 -34.56 17.84 -1.63
CA GLU A 15 -34.36 18.01 -3.06
C GLU A 15 -32.99 18.64 -3.37
N GLN A 16 -32.59 19.63 -2.56
CA GLN A 16 -31.27 20.24 -2.68
C GLN A 16 -30.17 19.24 -2.35
N LEU A 17 -30.35 18.42 -1.30
CA LEU A 17 -29.38 17.41 -0.92
C LEU A 17 -29.22 16.32 -1.99
N ALA A 18 -30.32 15.91 -2.64
CA ALA A 18 -30.31 14.97 -3.76
C ALA A 18 -29.45 15.46 -4.94
N MET A 19 -29.41 16.78 -5.18
CA MET A 19 -28.63 17.41 -6.25
C MET A 19 -27.13 17.56 -5.91
N VAL A 20 -26.72 17.33 -4.66
CA VAL A 20 -25.31 17.49 -4.26
C VAL A 20 -24.46 16.34 -4.80
N LYS A 21 -23.48 16.64 -5.65
CA LYS A 21 -22.58 15.62 -6.19
C LYS A 21 -21.79 14.90 -5.08
N LYS A 22 -21.52 13.61 -5.26
CA LYS A 22 -20.80 12.77 -4.29
C LYS A 22 -19.44 13.36 -3.90
N GLU A 23 -18.74 14.01 -4.82
CA GLU A 23 -17.43 14.63 -4.59
C GLU A 23 -17.54 15.81 -3.63
N SER A 24 -18.66 16.52 -3.64
CA SER A 24 -18.91 17.61 -2.70
C SER A 24 -19.15 17.05 -1.29
N LEU A 25 -19.88 15.93 -1.17
CA LEU A 25 -20.13 15.27 0.12
C LEU A 25 -18.86 14.63 0.72
N ALA A 26 -17.90 14.22 -0.10
CA ALA A 26 -16.60 13.75 0.38
C ALA A 26 -15.85 14.84 1.17
N GLY A 27 -16.06 16.11 0.81
CA GLY A 27 -15.50 17.26 1.53
C GLY A 27 -16.40 17.84 2.63
N MET A 28 -17.51 17.18 2.97
CA MET A 28 -18.40 17.61 4.06
C MET A 28 -17.78 17.28 5.41
N THR A 29 -17.84 18.23 6.34
CA THR A 29 -17.31 18.05 7.70
C THR A 29 -18.38 17.50 8.65
N PRO A 30 -17.98 16.82 9.75
CA PRO A 30 -18.90 16.42 10.82
C PRO A 30 -19.74 17.59 11.36
N ALA A 31 -19.14 18.77 11.49
CA ALA A 31 -19.84 19.97 11.94
C ALA A 31 -20.92 20.41 10.95
N GLN A 32 -20.66 20.38 9.64
CA GLN A 32 -21.68 20.71 8.63
C GLN A 32 -22.83 19.69 8.65
N PHE A 33 -22.50 18.39 8.75
CA PHE A 33 -23.50 17.33 8.84
C PHE A 33 -24.41 17.48 10.06
N PHE A 34 -23.86 17.88 11.21
CA PHE A 34 -24.63 18.10 12.44
C PHE A 34 -25.74 19.16 12.25
N TYR A 35 -25.54 20.13 11.36
CA TYR A 35 -26.51 21.19 11.09
C TYR A 35 -27.54 20.83 10.01
N LEU A 36 -27.41 19.68 9.34
CA LEU A 36 -28.41 19.21 8.38
C LEU A 36 -29.69 18.77 9.11
N PRO A 37 -30.88 19.24 8.68
CA PRO A 37 -32.13 18.73 9.20
C PRO A 37 -32.29 17.24 8.91
N THR A 38 -32.78 16.47 9.88
CA THR A 38 -33.05 15.03 9.71
C THR A 38 -33.98 14.76 8.52
N ALA A 39 -35.00 15.61 8.32
CA ALA A 39 -35.92 15.48 7.19
C ALA A 39 -35.23 15.53 5.82
N SER A 40 -34.14 16.30 5.71
CA SER A 40 -33.38 16.45 4.47
C SER A 40 -32.63 15.18 4.09
N LEU A 41 -32.32 14.31 5.06
CA LEU A 41 -31.64 13.03 4.81
C LEU A 41 -32.46 12.08 3.94
N SER A 42 -33.78 12.25 3.90
CA SER A 42 -34.65 11.51 2.97
C SER A 42 -34.35 11.80 1.50
N GLY A 43 -33.62 12.87 1.19
CA GLY A 43 -33.15 13.21 -0.15
C GLY A 43 -31.81 12.59 -0.54
N LEU A 44 -31.12 11.87 0.36
CA LEU A 44 -29.86 11.21 0.03
C LEU A 44 -30.11 10.03 -0.94
N THR A 45 -29.58 10.15 -2.14
CA THR A 45 -29.57 9.07 -3.14
C THR A 45 -28.41 8.09 -2.88
N SER A 46 -28.47 6.92 -3.51
CA SER A 46 -27.36 5.94 -3.51
C SER A 46 -26.00 6.55 -3.92
N ALA A 47 -26.00 7.47 -4.89
CA ALA A 47 -24.79 8.17 -5.33
C ALA A 47 -24.27 9.17 -4.28
N ASN A 48 -25.17 9.91 -3.62
CA ASN A 48 -24.80 10.87 -2.57
C ASN A 48 -24.16 10.15 -1.38
N MET A 49 -24.78 9.04 -0.95
CA MET A 49 -24.33 8.27 0.22
C MET A 49 -22.93 7.68 0.04
N GLY A 50 -22.57 7.20 -1.15
CA GLY A 50 -21.19 6.75 -1.44
C GLY A 50 -20.14 7.86 -1.29
N GLY A 51 -20.55 9.13 -1.39
CA GLY A 51 -19.68 10.28 -1.16
C GLY A 51 -19.39 10.59 0.31
N LEU A 52 -20.14 10.05 1.28
CA LEU A 52 -19.96 10.39 2.69
C LEU A 52 -18.63 9.86 3.23
N SER A 53 -17.93 10.67 4.03
CA SER A 53 -16.68 10.28 4.68
C SER A 53 -16.95 9.45 5.94
N PRO A 54 -16.04 8.54 6.35
CA PRO A 54 -16.13 7.84 7.63
C PRO A 54 -16.36 8.77 8.83
N ALA A 55 -15.74 9.95 8.83
CA ALA A 55 -15.92 10.94 9.89
C ALA A 55 -17.37 11.45 10.01
N VAL A 56 -18.05 11.65 8.88
CA VAL A 56 -19.47 12.01 8.83
C VAL A 56 -20.35 10.81 9.21
N ILE A 57 -20.03 9.62 8.73
CA ILE A 57 -20.78 8.39 9.02
C ILE A 57 -20.83 8.10 10.52
N ASN A 58 -19.72 8.32 11.24
CA ASN A 58 -19.64 8.20 12.70
C ASN A 58 -20.51 9.23 13.47
N GLN A 59 -21.07 10.25 12.80
CA GLN A 59 -21.99 11.21 13.42
C GLN A 59 -23.45 10.81 13.34
N PHE A 60 -23.79 9.79 12.56
CA PHE A 60 -25.19 9.37 12.42
C PHE A 60 -25.78 8.93 13.76
N THR A 61 -27.00 9.38 14.00
CA THR A 61 -27.86 8.95 15.10
C THR A 61 -28.89 7.93 14.60
N PRO A 62 -29.54 7.16 15.50
CA PRO A 62 -30.58 6.22 15.10
C PRO A 62 -31.72 6.87 14.32
N VAL A 63 -32.14 8.07 14.74
CA VAL A 63 -33.22 8.83 14.11
C VAL A 63 -32.82 9.26 12.69
N GLN A 64 -31.55 9.64 12.48
CA GLN A 64 -31.05 9.99 11.16
C GLN A 64 -30.92 8.79 10.23
N ILE A 65 -30.51 7.62 10.76
CA ILE A 65 -30.47 6.38 9.97
C ILE A 65 -31.88 5.93 9.59
N GLY A 66 -32.85 6.03 10.51
CA GLY A 66 -34.25 5.75 10.22
C GLY A 66 -34.90 6.71 9.22
N ALA A 67 -34.31 7.90 9.00
CA ALA A 67 -34.75 8.85 8.00
C ALA A 67 -34.18 8.59 6.59
N LEU A 68 -33.21 7.67 6.45
CA LEU A 68 -32.68 7.27 5.16
C LEU A 68 -33.71 6.46 4.38
N GLN A 69 -33.75 6.67 3.07
CA GLN A 69 -34.56 5.83 2.19
C GLN A 69 -33.87 4.47 2.03
N SER A 70 -34.44 3.42 2.63
CA SER A 70 -33.91 2.06 2.53
C SER A 70 -33.75 1.60 1.09
N THR A 71 -34.66 2.01 0.19
CA THR A 71 -34.59 1.72 -1.23
C THR A 71 -33.36 2.32 -1.91
N GLU A 72 -32.92 3.53 -1.52
CA GLU A 72 -31.70 4.14 -2.05
C GLU A 72 -30.46 3.52 -1.43
N PHE A 73 -30.49 3.19 -0.14
CA PHE A 73 -29.37 2.52 0.52
C PHE A 73 -29.12 1.15 -0.11
N GLN A 74 -30.17 0.37 -0.35
CA GLN A 74 -30.07 -0.96 -0.95
C GLN A 74 -29.65 -0.96 -2.42
N LYS A 75 -29.76 0.18 -3.13
CA LYS A 75 -29.26 0.36 -4.51
C LYS A 75 -27.77 0.67 -4.57
N MET A 76 -27.11 0.92 -3.43
CA MET A 76 -25.69 1.27 -3.41
C MET A 76 -24.82 0.12 -3.93
N PRO A 77 -23.67 0.42 -4.58
CA PRO A 77 -22.65 -0.57 -4.85
C PRO A 77 -22.22 -1.26 -3.55
N ALA A 78 -21.98 -2.58 -3.60
CA ALA A 78 -21.67 -3.36 -2.40
C ALA A 78 -20.48 -2.78 -1.61
N ALA A 79 -19.40 -2.36 -2.27
CA ALA A 79 -18.25 -1.75 -1.58
C ALA A 79 -18.65 -0.51 -0.75
N GLU A 80 -19.54 0.34 -1.27
CA GLU A 80 -19.99 1.55 -0.57
C GLU A 80 -20.91 1.22 0.61
N VAL A 81 -21.75 0.18 0.48
CA VAL A 81 -22.51 -0.35 1.63
C VAL A 81 -21.55 -0.77 2.74
N GLY A 82 -20.53 -1.55 2.39
CA GLY A 82 -19.49 -1.99 3.32
C GLY A 82 -18.83 -0.83 4.06
N LYS A 83 -18.41 0.20 3.32
CA LYS A 83 -17.83 1.42 3.90
C LYS A 83 -18.76 2.10 4.90
N LEU A 84 -20.05 2.25 4.56
CA LEU A 84 -21.01 2.88 5.49
C LEU A 84 -21.17 2.05 6.75
N VAL A 85 -21.49 0.77 6.60
CA VAL A 85 -21.85 -0.10 7.72
C VAL A 85 -20.67 -0.38 8.64
N THR A 86 -19.43 -0.45 8.14
CA THR A 86 -18.24 -0.66 9.00
C THR A 86 -17.81 0.60 9.75
N ASN A 87 -18.32 1.78 9.38
CA ASN A 87 -17.93 3.07 9.97
C ASN A 87 -19.02 3.74 10.79
N VAL A 88 -20.18 3.10 11.02
CA VAL A 88 -21.17 3.62 11.98
C VAL A 88 -20.65 3.54 13.42
N ASP A 89 -21.06 4.48 14.27
CA ASP A 89 -20.72 4.46 15.68
C ASP A 89 -21.69 3.59 16.47
N MET A 90 -21.23 2.43 16.92
CA MET A 90 -22.04 1.47 17.69
C MET A 90 -22.41 1.96 19.09
N ASN A 91 -21.80 3.04 19.60
CA ASN A 91 -22.27 3.68 20.83
C ASN A 91 -23.54 4.52 20.60
N LYS A 92 -23.85 4.83 19.34
CA LYS A 92 -25.00 5.65 18.95
C LYS A 92 -26.07 4.82 18.27
N VAL A 93 -25.68 3.84 17.47
CA VAL A 93 -26.56 3.10 16.55
C VAL A 93 -26.44 1.60 16.82
N SER A 94 -27.57 0.92 17.01
CA SER A 94 -27.59 -0.54 17.23
C SER A 94 -27.79 -1.34 15.94
N ILE A 95 -27.57 -2.65 16.00
CA ILE A 95 -27.73 -3.58 14.86
C ILE A 95 -29.16 -3.53 14.32
N GLU A 96 -30.17 -3.44 15.20
CA GLU A 96 -31.58 -3.44 14.84
C GLU A 96 -31.97 -2.24 13.97
N VAL A 97 -31.30 -1.10 14.15
CA VAL A 97 -31.56 0.12 13.37
C VAL A 97 -30.93 0.03 11.97
N VAL A 98 -29.79 -0.65 11.84
CA VAL A 98 -29.05 -0.77 10.57
C VAL A 98 -29.55 -1.97 9.75
N ALA A 99 -29.97 -3.06 10.39
CA ALA A 99 -30.36 -4.30 9.73
C ALA A 99 -31.38 -4.13 8.59
N PRO A 100 -32.42 -3.27 8.70
CA PRO A 100 -33.38 -3.04 7.61
C PRO A 100 -32.78 -2.37 6.37
N LEU A 101 -31.63 -1.70 6.51
CA LEU A 101 -30.94 -1.03 5.40
C LEU A 101 -30.04 -1.99 4.62
N ILE A 102 -29.59 -3.09 5.23
CA ILE A 102 -28.66 -4.02 4.61
C ILE A 102 -29.28 -4.63 3.33
N PRO A 103 -28.58 -4.55 2.17
CA PRO A 103 -29.09 -5.12 0.93
C PRO A 103 -29.31 -6.64 1.05
N PRO A 104 -30.34 -7.21 0.41
CA PRO A 104 -30.63 -8.64 0.48
C PRO A 104 -29.49 -9.56 -0.02
N SER A 105 -28.58 -9.03 -0.82
CA SER A 105 -27.39 -9.75 -1.31
C SER A 105 -26.31 -9.92 -0.25
N TRP A 106 -26.44 -9.27 0.90
CA TRP A 106 -25.55 -9.39 2.06
C TRP A 106 -26.15 -10.32 3.09
N LYS A 107 -25.29 -11.05 3.80
CA LYS A 107 -25.68 -11.79 5.00
C LYS A 107 -25.28 -10.99 6.23
N LEU A 108 -26.21 -10.88 7.18
CA LEU A 108 -25.99 -10.28 8.49
C LEU A 108 -26.18 -11.35 9.56
N ASN A 109 -25.22 -11.48 10.47
CA ASN A 109 -25.45 -12.17 11.72
C ASN A 109 -26.16 -11.20 12.69
N PRO A 110 -27.43 -11.43 13.06
CA PRO A 110 -28.19 -10.48 13.86
C PRO A 110 -27.70 -10.38 15.31
N THR A 111 -26.99 -11.40 15.80
CA THR A 111 -26.47 -11.44 17.17
C THR A 111 -25.15 -10.70 17.27
N THR A 112 -24.25 -10.93 16.31
CA THR A 112 -22.90 -10.37 16.38
C THR A 112 -22.75 -9.08 15.60
N GLY A 113 -23.55 -8.85 14.56
CA GLY A 113 -23.36 -7.76 13.61
C GLY A 113 -22.34 -8.07 12.51
N ALA A 114 -21.80 -9.29 12.45
CA ALA A 114 -20.89 -9.72 11.39
C ALA A 114 -21.59 -9.72 10.03
N LEU A 115 -20.89 -9.27 8.99
CA LEU A 115 -21.40 -9.14 7.64
C LEU A 115 -20.65 -10.05 6.67
N THR A 116 -21.37 -10.61 5.70
CA THR A 116 -20.78 -11.29 4.56
C THR A 116 -21.37 -10.71 3.27
N PRO A 117 -20.58 -9.95 2.50
CA PRO A 117 -21.05 -9.38 1.24
C PRO A 117 -21.03 -10.42 0.10
N PRO A 118 -21.55 -10.07 -1.09
CA PRO A 118 -21.38 -10.89 -2.28
C PRO A 118 -19.91 -11.16 -2.61
N VAL A 119 -19.62 -12.32 -3.20
CA VAL A 119 -18.29 -12.69 -3.69
C VAL A 119 -17.77 -11.64 -4.68
N GLY A 120 -16.48 -11.33 -4.60
CA GLY A 120 -15.80 -10.32 -5.41
C GLY A 120 -15.97 -8.89 -4.89
N THR A 121 -16.77 -8.66 -3.84
CA THR A 121 -16.95 -7.31 -3.27
C THR A 121 -15.65 -6.83 -2.63
N PRO A 122 -15.14 -5.63 -3.00
CA PRO A 122 -14.08 -4.97 -2.25
C PRO A 122 -14.51 -4.68 -0.81
N LEU A 123 -13.71 -5.09 0.16
CA LEU A 123 -13.98 -4.93 1.58
C LEU A 123 -13.34 -3.65 2.10
N ILE A 124 -14.18 -2.69 2.52
CA ILE A 124 -13.73 -1.45 3.15
C ILE A 124 -13.94 -1.58 4.65
N PHE A 125 -12.87 -1.91 5.37
CA PHE A 125 -12.84 -1.94 6.83
C PHE A 125 -12.79 -0.53 7.40
N LYS A 126 -13.02 -0.44 8.71
CA LYS A 126 -12.66 0.76 9.47
C LYS A 126 -11.17 1.01 9.30
N GLU A 127 -10.80 2.22 8.91
CA GLU A 127 -9.39 2.60 8.80
C GLU A 127 -8.76 2.71 10.19
N LEU A 128 -7.48 2.35 10.30
CA LEU A 128 -6.70 2.56 11.49
C LEU A 128 -6.28 4.04 11.54
N PRO A 129 -6.75 4.83 12.52
CA PRO A 129 -6.19 6.16 12.74
C PRO A 129 -4.76 5.99 13.24
N LEU A 130 -3.80 6.60 12.54
CA LEU A 130 -2.43 6.66 13.03
C LEU A 130 -2.43 7.41 14.36
N THR A 131 -2.09 6.71 15.44
CA THR A 131 -2.08 7.24 16.81
C THR A 131 -0.66 7.43 17.34
N ALA A 132 0.34 6.86 16.67
CA ALA A 132 1.74 7.19 16.89
C ALA A 132 2.07 8.50 16.16
N GLU A 133 2.76 9.43 16.83
CA GLU A 133 3.35 10.59 16.18
C GLU A 133 4.47 10.11 15.26
N LEU A 134 4.18 10.01 13.96
CA LEU A 134 5.22 9.78 12.96
C LEU A 134 5.99 11.09 12.73
N PRO A 135 7.31 11.03 12.52
CA PRO A 135 8.06 12.18 12.09
C PRO A 135 7.46 12.77 10.80
N PRO A 136 7.42 14.10 10.61
CA PRO A 136 6.79 14.73 9.45
C PRO A 136 7.33 14.26 8.09
N GLN A 137 8.56 13.74 8.07
CA GLN A 137 9.20 13.17 6.89
C GLN A 137 8.75 11.75 6.52
N VAL A 138 7.90 11.11 7.33
CA VAL A 138 7.39 9.75 7.11
C VAL A 138 5.92 9.78 6.72
N VAL A 139 5.62 9.25 5.53
CA VAL A 139 4.26 9.15 5.00
C VAL A 139 3.95 7.69 4.71
N LEU A 140 2.98 7.15 5.44
CA LEU A 140 2.46 5.79 5.24
C LEU A 140 1.11 5.83 4.54
N PRO A 141 0.79 4.83 3.69
CA PRO A 141 -0.53 4.72 3.12
C PRO A 141 -1.55 4.32 4.22
N PRO A 142 -2.85 4.61 4.00
CA PRO A 142 -3.88 4.16 4.92
C PRO A 142 -3.94 2.63 4.99
N SER A 143 -4.27 2.13 6.18
CA SER A 143 -4.33 0.70 6.50
C SER A 143 -5.67 0.39 7.19
N PRO A 144 -6.32 -0.75 6.88
CA PRO A 144 -7.49 -1.19 7.62
C PRO A 144 -7.08 -1.52 9.07
N LYS A 145 -7.96 -1.21 10.02
CA LYS A 145 -7.81 -1.61 11.42
C LYS A 145 -8.09 -3.11 11.54
N LEU A 146 -7.04 -3.92 11.56
CA LEU A 146 -7.16 -5.38 11.61
C LEU A 146 -7.69 -5.88 12.96
N GLY A 147 -7.52 -5.10 14.03
CA GLY A 147 -8.17 -5.34 15.33
C GLY A 147 -9.68 -5.07 15.32
N SER A 148 -10.30 -4.85 14.16
CA SER A 148 -11.74 -4.74 13.95
C SER A 148 -12.21 -5.86 13.02
N SER A 149 -13.49 -6.22 13.08
CA SER A 149 -14.09 -7.19 12.18
C SER A 149 -14.77 -6.53 10.98
N PHE A 150 -15.15 -7.32 9.97
CA PHE A 150 -16.02 -6.88 8.89
C PHE A 150 -17.49 -7.00 9.32
N GLY A 151 -17.91 -6.11 10.21
CA GLY A 151 -19.28 -6.03 10.68
C GLY A 151 -19.70 -4.60 11.00
N ILE A 152 -20.91 -4.45 11.53
CA ILE A 152 -21.50 -3.14 11.80
C ILE A 152 -20.60 -2.37 12.80
N GLY A 153 -20.15 -1.18 12.40
CA GLY A 153 -19.23 -0.30 13.13
C GLY A 153 -17.80 -0.83 13.32
N GLY A 154 -17.41 -1.82 12.52
CA GLY A 154 -16.14 -2.54 12.69
C GLY A 154 -16.18 -3.50 13.88
N GLN A 155 -17.39 -3.84 14.31
CA GLN A 155 -17.68 -4.81 15.36
C GLN A 155 -18.45 -5.99 14.77
N GLY A 156 -18.31 -7.14 15.43
CA GLY A 156 -19.12 -8.31 15.16
C GLY A 156 -18.33 -9.51 14.71
N GLY A 157 -18.41 -10.56 15.52
CA GLY A 157 -17.63 -11.78 15.32
C GLY A 157 -16.16 -11.58 15.65
N VAL A 158 -15.32 -12.30 14.91
CA VAL A 158 -13.87 -12.36 15.07
C VAL A 158 -13.22 -11.21 14.31
N THR A 159 -12.16 -10.61 14.87
CA THR A 159 -11.43 -9.53 14.18
C THR A 159 -10.66 -10.05 12.97
N ALA A 160 -10.36 -9.18 12.00
CA ALA A 160 -9.58 -9.58 10.83
C ALA A 160 -8.20 -10.15 11.22
N GLN A 161 -7.54 -9.58 12.23
CA GLN A 161 -6.26 -10.08 12.76
C GLN A 161 -6.40 -11.48 13.38
N GLU A 162 -7.43 -11.71 14.18
CA GLU A 162 -7.68 -13.03 14.76
C GLU A 162 -8.00 -14.06 13.68
N GLU A 163 -8.77 -13.69 12.66
CA GLU A 163 -9.04 -14.55 11.50
C GLU A 163 -7.77 -14.91 10.72
N MET A 164 -6.88 -13.94 10.49
CA MET A 164 -5.57 -14.21 9.86
C MET A 164 -4.71 -15.17 10.71
N ASN A 165 -4.69 -14.99 12.03
CA ASN A 165 -3.99 -15.91 12.93
C ASN A 165 -4.62 -17.30 12.96
N GLN A 166 -5.95 -17.41 12.81
CA GLN A 166 -6.62 -18.70 12.63
C GLN A 166 -6.21 -19.35 11.31
N THR A 167 -6.08 -18.59 10.22
CA THR A 167 -5.52 -19.11 8.96
C THR A 167 -4.14 -19.69 9.16
N LEU A 168 -3.22 -18.99 9.83
CA LEU A 168 -1.87 -19.52 10.11
C LEU A 168 -1.92 -20.84 10.88
N LYS A 169 -2.76 -20.94 11.91
CA LYS A 169 -2.94 -22.19 12.68
C LYS A 169 -3.49 -23.33 11.81
N GLN A 170 -4.47 -23.05 10.95
CA GLN A 170 -5.07 -24.06 10.05
C GLN A 170 -4.11 -24.50 8.94
N MET A 171 -3.19 -23.62 8.54
CA MET A 171 -2.10 -23.93 7.62
C MET A 171 -0.93 -24.68 8.29
N ASN A 172 -1.10 -25.12 9.55
CA ASN A 172 -0.07 -25.78 10.34
C ASN A 172 1.20 -24.91 10.52
N LEU A 173 0.99 -23.60 10.67
CA LEU A 173 2.00 -22.60 10.96
C LEU A 173 1.79 -21.94 12.35
N PRO A 174 1.55 -22.71 13.44
CA PRO A 174 1.21 -22.14 14.75
C PRO A 174 2.35 -21.35 15.41
N GLN A 175 3.58 -21.52 14.93
CA GLN A 175 4.75 -20.79 15.39
C GLN A 175 4.76 -19.33 14.94
N PHE A 176 3.96 -18.99 13.93
CA PHE A 176 3.85 -17.62 13.43
C PHE A 176 2.64 -16.93 14.04
N THR A 177 2.85 -15.72 14.54
CA THR A 177 1.78 -14.84 15.04
C THR A 177 1.82 -13.52 14.30
N LEU A 178 0.67 -13.13 13.77
CA LEU A 178 0.45 -11.87 13.08
C LEU A 178 -0.14 -10.83 14.05
N SER A 179 0.42 -9.63 14.05
CA SER A 179 -0.06 -8.50 14.83
C SER A 179 0.05 -7.19 14.04
N GLN A 180 -0.88 -6.26 14.24
CA GLN A 180 -0.82 -4.92 13.66
C GLN A 180 -0.38 -3.89 14.71
N ASN A 181 0.62 -3.09 14.38
CA ASN A 181 1.09 -2.01 15.24
C ASN A 181 0.29 -0.70 15.00
N PRO A 182 0.42 0.32 15.87
CA PRO A 182 -0.30 1.60 15.72
C PRO A 182 0.03 2.41 14.47
N GLN A 183 1.14 2.11 13.77
CA GLN A 183 1.52 2.70 12.49
C GLN A 183 0.83 2.00 11.30
N GLY A 184 0.08 0.92 11.56
CA GLY A 184 -0.64 0.16 10.54
C GLY A 184 0.19 -0.93 9.85
N LEU A 185 1.45 -1.12 10.28
CA LEU A 185 2.29 -2.22 9.84
C LEU A 185 1.84 -3.52 10.48
N VAL A 186 1.98 -4.59 9.73
CA VAL A 186 1.66 -5.95 10.13
C VAL A 186 2.95 -6.72 10.32
N GLU A 187 3.24 -7.04 11.57
CA GLU A 187 4.38 -7.87 11.97
C GLU A 187 3.95 -9.32 12.06
N VAL A 188 4.69 -10.21 11.41
CA VAL A 188 4.55 -11.66 11.57
C VAL A 188 5.80 -12.17 12.27
N LYS A 189 5.65 -12.59 13.53
CA LYS A 189 6.76 -13.10 14.36
C LYS A 189 6.73 -14.62 14.39
N GLY A 190 7.86 -15.26 14.09
CA GLY A 190 8.07 -16.70 14.11
C GLY A 190 8.98 -17.17 15.25
N THR A 191 9.45 -18.42 15.16
CA THR A 191 10.55 -18.94 15.99
C THR A 191 11.90 -18.45 15.48
N ASP A 192 12.94 -18.53 16.30
CA ASP A 192 14.33 -18.23 15.93
C ASP A 192 14.54 -16.80 15.41
N ASN A 193 13.78 -15.83 15.94
CA ASN A 193 13.82 -14.42 15.54
C ASN A 193 13.50 -14.15 14.06
N VAL A 194 12.88 -15.11 13.37
CA VAL A 194 12.38 -14.90 12.01
C VAL A 194 11.15 -14.00 12.07
N ASN A 195 11.30 -12.79 11.54
CA ASN A 195 10.26 -11.78 11.56
C ASN A 195 9.99 -11.29 10.14
N PHE A 196 8.73 -10.91 9.89
CA PHE A 196 8.35 -10.29 8.64
C PHE A 196 7.59 -9.00 8.88
N SER A 197 7.76 -8.01 8.00
CA SER A 197 7.00 -6.76 8.02
C SER A 197 6.21 -6.58 6.72
N PHE A 198 4.93 -6.25 6.89
CA PHE A 198 4.01 -5.98 5.82
C PHE A 198 3.15 -4.75 6.12
N ILE A 199 2.41 -4.32 5.11
CA ILE A 199 1.22 -3.50 5.24
C ILE A 199 0.07 -4.16 4.49
N CYS A 200 -1.15 -3.93 4.96
CA CYS A 200 -2.38 -4.28 4.25
C CYS A 200 -2.95 -3.00 3.64
N PRO A 201 -2.78 -2.71 2.34
CA PRO A 201 -3.35 -1.49 1.78
C PRO A 201 -4.88 -1.53 1.81
N THR A 202 -5.51 -0.38 2.06
CA THR A 202 -6.97 -0.27 1.91
C THR A 202 -7.40 -0.52 0.47
N GLY A 203 -8.51 -1.23 0.26
CA GLY A 203 -9.13 -1.42 -1.05
C GLY A 203 -8.56 -2.58 -1.89
N THR A 204 -7.53 -3.29 -1.40
CA THR A 204 -7.04 -4.53 -2.04
C THR A 204 -7.75 -5.77 -1.50
N THR A 205 -8.43 -5.66 -0.37
CA THR A 205 -9.15 -6.77 0.25
C THR A 205 -10.45 -7.06 -0.51
N ILE A 206 -10.70 -8.32 -0.81
CA ILE A 206 -11.93 -8.76 -1.49
C ILE A 206 -12.60 -9.91 -0.73
N GLN A 207 -13.91 -10.03 -0.90
CA GLN A 207 -14.65 -11.21 -0.47
C GLN A 207 -14.43 -12.37 -1.44
N GLY A 208 -13.71 -13.38 -1.01
CA GLY A 208 -13.59 -14.66 -1.72
C GLY A 208 -14.86 -15.50 -1.63
N SER A 209 -14.84 -16.63 -2.34
CA SER A 209 -15.94 -17.59 -2.29
C SER A 209 -15.97 -18.32 -0.94
N PRO A 210 -17.13 -18.58 -0.32
CA PRO A 210 -17.21 -19.33 0.94
C PRO A 210 -16.65 -20.77 0.87
N GLN A 211 -16.44 -21.31 -0.33
CA GLN A 211 -15.80 -22.61 -0.52
C GLN A 211 -14.27 -22.53 -0.57
N MET A 212 -13.67 -21.34 -0.60
CA MET A 212 -12.22 -21.20 -0.53
C MET A 212 -11.76 -21.56 0.89
N PRO A 213 -10.89 -22.55 1.06
CA PRO A 213 -10.31 -22.84 2.36
C PRO A 213 -9.40 -21.68 2.80
N PRO A 214 -9.21 -21.49 4.12
CA PRO A 214 -8.19 -20.60 4.63
C PRO A 214 -6.83 -20.97 4.07
N ALA A 215 -6.09 -19.97 3.59
CA ALA A 215 -4.85 -20.20 2.85
C ALA A 215 -3.90 -19.02 2.99
N LEU A 216 -2.60 -19.32 2.97
CA LEU A 216 -1.55 -18.35 2.65
C LEU A 216 -1.07 -18.65 1.22
N THR A 217 -1.24 -17.69 0.32
CA THR A 217 -0.94 -17.86 -1.10
C THR A 217 0.10 -16.83 -1.54
N VAL A 218 1.04 -17.25 -2.38
CA VAL A 218 1.93 -16.34 -3.09
C VAL A 218 1.29 -16.02 -4.44
N MET A 219 0.97 -14.75 -4.67
CA MET A 219 0.39 -14.28 -5.92
C MET A 219 1.45 -14.34 -7.04
N GLU A 220 1.03 -14.26 -8.31
CA GLU A 220 1.93 -14.32 -9.49
C GLU A 220 3.09 -13.29 -9.45
N GLY A 221 2.90 -12.18 -8.72
CA GLY A 221 3.90 -11.16 -8.46
C GLY A 221 4.85 -11.45 -7.28
N GLY A 222 4.76 -12.60 -6.60
CA GLY A 222 5.55 -12.89 -5.39
C GLY A 222 5.02 -12.24 -4.10
N PHE A 223 3.93 -11.46 -4.17
CA PHE A 223 3.28 -10.85 -3.00
C PHE A 223 2.39 -11.87 -2.29
N TYR A 224 2.27 -11.78 -0.98
CA TYR A 224 1.48 -12.72 -0.20
C TYR A 224 0.01 -12.30 -0.15
N GLN A 225 -0.88 -13.29 -0.08
CA GLN A 225 -2.30 -13.12 0.18
C GLN A 225 -2.72 -14.07 1.30
N VAL A 226 -3.43 -13.53 2.28
CA VAL A 226 -4.05 -14.31 3.37
C VAL A 226 -5.54 -14.43 3.08
N THR A 227 -6.03 -15.66 2.92
CA THR A 227 -7.46 -15.97 2.87
C THR A 227 -7.93 -16.40 4.25
N THR A 228 -8.91 -15.70 4.83
CA THR A 228 -9.43 -15.97 6.17
C THR A 228 -10.49 -17.08 6.19
N PRO A 229 -10.87 -17.60 7.38
CA PRO A 229 -12.05 -18.48 7.54
C PRO A 229 -13.36 -17.90 7.00
N SER A 230 -13.55 -16.58 7.06
CA SER A 230 -14.69 -15.91 6.42
C SER A 230 -14.50 -15.65 4.92
N ALA A 231 -13.52 -16.31 4.31
CA ALA A 231 -13.12 -16.17 2.91
C ALA A 231 -12.72 -14.74 2.51
N GLN A 232 -12.27 -13.91 3.46
CA GLN A 232 -11.75 -12.57 3.13
C GLN A 232 -10.31 -12.70 2.67
N GLN A 233 -9.96 -12.06 1.56
CA GLN A 233 -8.64 -12.18 0.96
C GLN A 233 -7.87 -10.88 1.14
N PHE A 234 -6.88 -10.87 2.02
CA PHE A 234 -6.04 -9.72 2.31
C PHE A 234 -4.72 -9.84 1.56
N THR A 235 -4.39 -8.82 0.77
CA THR A 235 -3.06 -8.69 0.17
C THR A 235 -2.08 -8.14 1.21
N MET A 236 -0.99 -8.87 1.42
CA MET A 236 0.12 -8.45 2.26
C MET A 236 1.22 -7.89 1.36
N VAL A 237 1.54 -6.62 1.56
CA VAL A 237 2.55 -5.91 0.79
C VAL A 237 3.78 -5.72 1.69
N PRO A 238 4.99 -6.11 1.26
CA PRO A 238 6.21 -5.90 2.05
C PRO A 238 6.38 -4.44 2.47
N ALA A 239 6.87 -4.23 3.68
CA ALA A 239 7.08 -2.90 4.24
C ALA A 239 8.40 -2.82 5.01
N PRO A 240 8.98 -1.62 5.19
CA PRO A 240 9.98 -1.37 6.23
C PRO A 240 9.47 -1.88 7.58
N LYS A 241 10.37 -2.51 8.33
CA LYS A 241 10.16 -2.93 9.71
C LYS A 241 9.79 -1.73 10.59
N ASP A 242 10.59 -0.69 10.49
CA ASP A 242 10.48 0.49 11.35
C ASP A 242 10.74 1.77 10.52
N PRO A 243 9.68 2.39 9.97
CA PRO A 243 9.76 3.65 9.26
C PRO A 243 10.33 4.80 10.10
N GLU A 244 10.10 4.79 11.41
CA GLU A 244 10.61 5.82 12.31
C GLU A 244 12.12 5.69 12.46
N ASN A 245 12.62 4.49 12.74
CA ASN A 245 14.05 4.22 12.82
C ASN A 245 14.76 4.47 11.47
N LEU A 246 14.14 4.03 10.38
CA LEU A 246 14.62 4.33 9.03
C LEU A 246 14.76 5.85 8.80
N SER A 247 13.84 6.66 9.33
CA SER A 247 13.97 8.13 9.22
C SER A 247 15.18 8.69 9.98
N LYS A 248 15.59 8.06 11.08
CA LYS A 248 16.79 8.43 11.84
C LYS A 248 18.07 8.10 11.06
N ILE A 249 18.09 6.95 10.39
CA ILE A 249 19.17 6.53 9.49
C ILE A 249 19.29 7.49 8.30
N LEU A 250 18.17 7.98 7.78
CA LEU A 250 18.13 8.93 6.68
C LEU A 250 18.38 10.39 7.09
N GLY A 251 18.32 10.75 8.37
CA GLY A 251 18.47 12.13 8.83
C GLY A 251 17.42 13.08 8.25
N ASP A 252 17.84 14.08 7.47
CA ASP A 252 16.96 15.08 6.82
C ASP A 252 16.20 14.54 5.60
N GLY A 253 16.31 13.23 5.33
CA GLY A 253 15.63 12.54 4.25
C GLY A 253 14.11 12.42 4.43
N SER A 254 13.45 11.88 3.41
CA SER A 254 12.00 11.61 3.44
C SER A 254 11.66 10.19 3.01
N ILE A 255 10.59 9.66 3.59
CA ILE A 255 10.07 8.31 3.37
C ILE A 255 8.62 8.44 2.96
N ILE A 256 8.30 8.12 1.72
CA ILE A 256 6.93 8.10 1.22
C ILE A 256 6.63 6.71 0.69
N MET A 257 5.69 6.02 1.32
CA MET A 257 5.28 4.68 0.91
C MET A 257 4.01 4.73 0.05
N GLY A 258 4.10 4.14 -1.13
CA GLY A 258 3.01 3.91 -2.07
C GLY A 258 2.16 2.71 -1.70
N LYS A 259 1.01 2.58 -2.39
CA LYS A 259 0.02 1.52 -2.10
C LYS A 259 0.52 0.11 -2.42
N ARG A 260 1.56 -0.04 -3.24
CA ARG A 260 2.15 -1.35 -3.60
C ARG A 260 3.43 -1.65 -2.86
N GLY A 261 3.73 -0.87 -1.82
CA GLY A 261 4.89 -1.05 -0.96
C GLY A 261 6.14 -0.38 -1.52
N ASP A 262 6.05 0.23 -2.70
CA ASP A 262 7.12 1.06 -3.23
C ASP A 262 7.36 2.23 -2.27
N VAL A 263 8.60 2.42 -1.87
CA VAL A 263 9.02 3.46 -0.94
C VAL A 263 9.93 4.41 -1.68
N PHE A 264 9.49 5.66 -1.83
CA PHE A 264 10.34 6.76 -2.25
C PHE A 264 11.19 7.20 -1.05
N LEU A 265 12.51 7.09 -1.22
CA LEU A 265 13.52 7.48 -0.24
C LEU A 265 14.29 8.68 -0.78
N GLU A 266 14.32 9.75 -0.02
CA GLU A 266 15.27 10.85 -0.22
C GLU A 266 16.42 10.67 0.76
N VAL A 267 17.61 10.32 0.24
CA VAL A 267 18.82 10.05 1.01
C VAL A 267 19.71 11.31 0.96
N PRO A 268 19.84 12.09 2.04
CA PRO A 268 20.63 13.32 2.00
C PRO A 268 22.12 13.02 1.79
N ASN A 269 22.62 13.36 0.60
CA ASN A 269 24.04 13.50 0.19
C ASN A 269 25.05 12.56 0.87
N GLN A 270 25.33 11.41 0.24
CA GLN A 270 26.70 10.91 0.20
C GLN A 270 27.36 11.48 -1.08
N VAL A 271 28.11 12.57 -0.92
CA VAL A 271 28.81 13.33 -1.98
C VAL A 271 27.87 14.03 -2.97
N ARG A 272 27.94 15.37 -3.02
CA ARG A 272 27.29 16.21 -4.03
C ARG A 272 27.73 15.77 -5.45
N GLN A 273 27.00 14.86 -6.06
CA GLN A 273 27.07 14.66 -7.51
C GLN A 273 26.29 15.79 -8.19
N PRO A 274 26.82 16.40 -9.26
CA PRO A 274 26.14 17.47 -10.01
C PRO A 274 24.79 17.08 -10.62
N SER A 275 24.47 15.77 -10.65
CA SER A 275 23.30 15.17 -11.30
C SER A 275 22.13 14.83 -10.36
N GLY A 276 22.21 15.11 -9.05
CA GLY A 276 21.05 14.96 -8.14
C GLY A 276 20.73 13.53 -7.67
N GLY A 277 21.73 12.63 -7.62
CA GLY A 277 21.60 11.20 -7.29
C GLY A 277 21.36 10.86 -5.81
N ALA A 278 20.42 11.52 -5.15
CA ALA A 278 20.09 11.33 -3.72
C ALA A 278 18.70 10.70 -3.51
N ARG A 279 18.08 10.13 -4.56
CA ARG A 279 16.67 9.71 -4.55
C ARG A 279 16.54 8.31 -5.12
N GLU A 280 15.84 7.47 -4.38
CA GLU A 280 15.67 6.05 -4.70
C GLU A 280 14.20 5.69 -4.53
N VAL A 281 13.73 4.74 -5.33
CA VAL A 281 12.43 4.10 -5.11
C VAL A 281 12.65 2.61 -4.97
N VAL A 282 12.20 2.05 -3.86
CA VAL A 282 12.54 0.68 -3.47
C VAL A 282 11.32 -0.11 -3.04
N LEU A 283 11.33 -1.43 -3.27
CA LEU A 283 10.51 -2.39 -2.53
C LEU A 283 11.36 -3.01 -1.42
N PHE A 284 10.75 -3.16 -0.25
CA PHE A 284 11.37 -3.90 0.86
C PHE A 284 11.18 -5.39 0.66
N ASP A 285 12.18 -6.17 1.05
CA ASP A 285 11.98 -7.59 1.34
C ASP A 285 11.10 -7.72 2.58
N SER A 286 10.17 -8.67 2.57
CA SER A 286 9.31 -8.89 3.73
C SER A 286 10.08 -9.50 4.88
N LEU A 287 11.15 -10.28 4.62
CA LEU A 287 11.97 -10.88 5.66
C LEU A 287 12.82 -9.82 6.37
N ILE A 288 12.75 -9.83 7.70
CA ILE A 288 13.65 -9.11 8.57
C ILE A 288 14.75 -10.09 8.98
N GLU A 289 15.97 -9.80 8.57
CA GLU A 289 17.15 -10.53 9.03
C GLU A 289 17.39 -10.20 10.51
N PRO A 290 17.60 -11.22 11.37
CA PRO A 290 17.85 -11.00 12.78
C PRO A 290 19.18 -10.30 13.01
N ALA A 291 19.29 -9.62 14.15
CA ALA A 291 20.54 -9.00 14.57
C ALA A 291 21.65 -10.06 14.70
N PRO A 292 22.89 -9.79 14.24
CA PRO A 292 23.97 -10.76 14.33
C PRO A 292 24.32 -11.09 15.79
N ALA A 293 24.24 -12.37 16.16
CA ALA A 293 24.49 -12.82 17.54
C ALA A 293 25.96 -12.63 17.99
N ASP A 294 26.89 -12.42 17.05
CA ASP A 294 28.29 -12.09 17.33
C ASP A 294 28.49 -10.61 17.71
N MET A 295 27.49 -9.76 17.48
CA MET A 295 27.56 -8.31 17.71
C MET A 295 26.49 -7.79 18.66
N CYS A 296 25.37 -8.50 18.80
CA CYS A 296 24.18 -8.02 19.46
C CYS A 296 23.72 -9.00 20.54
N GLU A 297 23.40 -8.48 21.72
CA GLU A 297 22.88 -9.22 22.86
C GLU A 297 21.54 -8.63 23.33
N GLU A 298 20.62 -9.49 23.75
CA GLU A 298 19.37 -9.05 24.35
C GLU A 298 19.56 -8.80 25.85
N ILE A 299 19.38 -7.55 26.27
CA ILE A 299 19.50 -7.10 27.66
C ILE A 299 18.14 -6.55 28.08
N ALA A 300 17.48 -7.23 29.02
CA ALA A 300 16.17 -6.84 29.56
C ALA A 300 15.07 -6.64 28.49
N GLY A 301 15.11 -7.41 27.40
CA GLY A 301 14.12 -7.32 26.31
C GLY A 301 14.46 -6.29 25.23
N GLU A 302 15.61 -5.62 25.34
CA GLU A 302 16.14 -4.69 24.33
C GLU A 302 17.40 -5.28 23.70
N VAL A 303 17.48 -5.25 22.37
CA VAL A 303 18.67 -5.71 21.64
C VAL A 303 19.69 -4.57 21.63
N VAL A 304 20.86 -4.82 22.21
CA VAL A 304 21.98 -3.87 22.25
C VAL A 304 23.11 -4.43 21.41
N CYS A 305 23.59 -3.64 20.44
CA CYS A 305 24.64 -4.02 19.51
C CYS A 305 25.91 -3.18 19.71
N ASP A 306 27.07 -3.83 19.68
CA ASP A 306 28.37 -3.13 19.63
C ASP A 306 28.69 -2.71 18.18
N PHE A 307 28.30 -1.49 17.82
CA PHE A 307 28.65 -0.91 16.53
C PHE A 307 29.97 -0.16 16.53
N GLU A 308 30.54 0.17 17.69
CA GLU A 308 31.78 0.94 17.76
C GLU A 308 32.95 0.16 17.14
N ASN A 309 32.94 -1.16 17.31
CA ASN A 309 33.96 -2.06 16.79
C ASN A 309 33.55 -2.77 15.48
N ALA A 310 32.35 -2.51 14.98
CA ALA A 310 31.82 -3.17 13.79
C ALA A 310 32.42 -2.58 12.49
N PRO A 311 32.71 -3.41 11.46
CA PRO A 311 32.99 -2.93 10.12
C PRO A 311 31.87 -2.03 9.59
N LEU A 312 32.19 -1.01 8.78
CA LEU A 312 31.22 -0.06 8.24
C LEU A 312 29.99 -0.73 7.60
N GLU A 313 30.19 -1.81 6.86
CA GLU A 313 29.15 -2.59 6.17
C GLU A 313 28.16 -3.28 7.12
N ARG A 314 28.49 -3.36 8.41
CA ARG A 314 27.66 -3.93 9.49
C ARG A 314 27.09 -2.88 10.44
N GLN A 315 27.41 -1.61 10.25
CA GLN A 315 26.88 -0.52 11.06
C GLN A 315 25.49 -0.09 10.55
N PRO A 316 24.65 0.56 11.39
CA PRO A 316 23.35 1.06 10.95
C PRO A 316 23.49 2.01 9.75
N GLY A 317 22.70 1.78 8.70
CA GLY A 317 22.88 2.48 7.43
C GLY A 317 22.29 1.73 6.24
N ILE A 318 22.38 2.36 5.07
CA ILE A 318 22.03 1.74 3.79
C ILE A 318 23.33 1.36 3.10
N HIS A 319 23.48 0.07 2.79
CA HIS A 319 24.69 -0.52 2.22
C HIS A 319 24.39 -1.19 0.89
N GLU A 320 25.34 -1.13 -0.04
CA GLU A 320 25.27 -1.94 -1.25
C GLU A 320 25.53 -3.41 -0.90
N VAL A 321 24.73 -4.32 -1.47
CA VAL A 321 24.97 -5.75 -1.31
C VAL A 321 25.99 -6.18 -2.37
N VAL A 322 27.23 -6.42 -1.96
CA VAL A 322 28.29 -6.94 -2.83
C VAL A 322 28.15 -8.46 -2.93
N GLU A 323 27.70 -8.98 -4.08
CA GLU A 323 27.71 -10.43 -4.31
C GLU A 323 29.13 -10.89 -4.65
N GLU A 324 29.82 -11.51 -3.69
CA GLU A 324 31.11 -12.16 -3.92
C GLU A 324 30.96 -13.27 -4.97
N ASN A 325 31.68 -13.15 -6.10
CA ASN A 325 31.88 -14.19 -7.14
C ASN A 325 30.86 -14.36 -8.29
N LYS A 326 29.93 -13.44 -8.57
CA LYS A 326 29.25 -13.43 -9.88
C LYS A 326 29.87 -12.37 -10.79
N ARG A 327 30.36 -12.79 -11.97
CA ARG A 327 30.59 -11.86 -13.10
C ARG A 327 29.32 -11.01 -13.22
N GLN A 328 29.42 -9.67 -13.16
CA GLN A 328 28.35 -8.65 -13.11
C GLN A 328 27.41 -8.62 -14.34
N ASN A 329 27.05 -9.80 -14.85
CA ASN A 329 26.40 -10.05 -16.11
C ASN A 329 25.17 -10.98 -15.87
N THR A 330 24.56 -10.88 -14.68
CA THR A 330 23.32 -11.58 -14.34
C THR A 330 22.17 -10.57 -14.42
N GLY A 331 21.05 -10.96 -15.04
CA GLY A 331 19.79 -10.19 -15.07
C GLY A 331 19.10 -10.12 -13.71
N GLU A 332 19.86 -10.20 -12.61
CA GLU A 332 19.35 -10.06 -11.24
C GLU A 332 19.38 -8.56 -10.87
N PRO A 333 18.32 -8.04 -10.23
CA PRO A 333 18.29 -6.65 -9.83
C PRO A 333 19.37 -6.39 -8.80
N LYS A 334 20.04 -5.24 -8.91
CA LYS A 334 20.92 -4.75 -7.84
C LYS A 334 20.13 -4.70 -6.53
N LYS A 335 20.79 -4.97 -5.41
CA LYS A 335 20.16 -4.95 -4.08
C LYS A 335 20.93 -4.02 -3.15
N LYS A 336 20.21 -3.41 -2.23
CA LYS A 336 20.78 -2.72 -1.08
C LYS A 336 20.28 -3.40 0.18
N LYS A 337 20.93 -3.14 1.30
CA LYS A 337 20.52 -3.62 2.62
C LYS A 337 20.45 -2.44 3.55
N ILE A 338 19.34 -2.31 4.27
CA ILE A 338 19.27 -1.45 5.44
C ILE A 338 19.65 -2.28 6.67
N ILE A 339 20.53 -1.73 7.50
CA ILE A 339 20.80 -2.20 8.85
C ILE A 339 20.20 -1.17 9.81
N TYR A 340 19.29 -1.62 10.67
CA TYR A 340 18.62 -0.81 11.68
C TYR A 340 19.51 -0.60 12.91
N THR A 341 19.16 0.36 13.76
CA THR A 341 19.94 0.62 14.99
C THR A 341 19.86 -0.50 16.03
N ASP A 342 18.95 -1.46 15.86
CA ASP A 342 18.86 -2.67 16.69
C ASP A 342 19.60 -3.88 16.06
N GLY A 343 20.38 -3.63 15.01
CA GLY A 343 21.19 -4.63 14.30
C GLY A 343 20.43 -5.51 13.33
N THR A 344 19.09 -5.50 13.36
CA THR A 344 18.30 -6.21 12.34
C THR A 344 18.50 -5.58 10.96
N ALA A 345 18.23 -6.33 9.90
CA ALA A 345 18.39 -5.84 8.54
C ALA A 345 17.25 -6.22 7.61
N GLN A 346 17.07 -5.44 6.54
CA GLN A 346 16.15 -5.77 5.45
C GLN A 346 16.79 -5.48 4.09
N VAL A 347 16.52 -6.34 3.12
CA VAL A 347 16.96 -6.14 1.75
C VAL A 347 16.00 -5.17 1.03
N LEU A 348 16.56 -4.34 0.15
CA LEU A 348 15.86 -3.37 -0.68
C LEU A 348 16.10 -3.72 -2.15
N TYR A 349 15.03 -3.67 -2.94
CA TYR A 349 15.05 -3.85 -4.38
C TYR A 349 14.64 -2.56 -5.09
N PRO A 350 15.31 -2.11 -6.16
CA PRO A 350 14.91 -0.92 -6.88
C PRO A 350 13.58 -1.16 -7.62
N THR A 351 12.73 -0.15 -7.65
CA THR A 351 11.47 -0.18 -8.41
C THR A 351 11.13 1.20 -9.00
N VAL A 352 9.89 1.38 -9.48
CA VAL A 352 9.37 2.66 -9.98
C VAL A 352 8.33 3.25 -9.04
N LEU A 353 8.21 4.58 -9.02
CA LEU A 353 7.14 5.25 -8.27
C LEU A 353 5.77 5.00 -8.92
N SER A 354 4.78 4.67 -8.11
CA SER A 354 3.42 4.34 -8.59
C SER A 354 3.42 3.21 -9.63
N PRO A 355 3.78 1.96 -9.24
CA PRO A 355 3.83 0.82 -10.15
C PRO A 355 2.55 0.56 -10.95
N ASP A 356 1.39 0.88 -10.39
CA ASP A 356 0.10 0.75 -11.10
C ASP A 356 0.01 1.70 -12.29
N THR A 357 0.47 2.93 -12.12
CA THR A 357 0.54 3.92 -13.20
C THR A 357 1.54 3.48 -14.26
N PHE A 358 2.67 2.89 -13.86
CA PHE A 358 3.61 2.28 -14.81
C PHE A 358 2.93 1.17 -15.63
N ILE A 359 2.26 0.22 -14.97
CA ILE A 359 1.53 -0.88 -15.62
C ILE A 359 0.49 -0.35 -16.61
N GLU A 360 -0.32 0.62 -16.19
CA GLU A 360 -1.36 1.24 -17.03
C GLU A 360 -0.73 1.93 -18.26
N GLN A 361 0.31 2.75 -18.06
CA GLN A 361 0.96 3.45 -19.17
C GLN A 361 1.67 2.48 -20.11
N ALA A 362 2.21 1.37 -19.61
CA ALA A 362 2.89 0.38 -20.43
C ALA A 362 1.88 -0.29 -21.37
N GLN A 363 0.76 -0.77 -20.83
CA GLN A 363 -0.33 -1.37 -21.60
C GLN A 363 -0.97 -0.40 -22.60
N LYS A 364 -1.02 0.90 -22.27
CA LYS A 364 -1.61 1.93 -23.12
C LYS A 364 -0.68 2.39 -24.26
N THR A 365 0.62 2.52 -23.97
CA THR A 365 1.58 3.20 -24.87
C THR A 365 2.37 2.23 -25.72
N LEU A 366 2.73 1.07 -25.16
CA LEU A 366 3.45 0.01 -25.86
C LEU A 366 2.41 -0.92 -26.50
N LYS A 367 2.14 -0.69 -27.79
CA LYS A 367 1.16 -1.49 -28.56
C LYS A 367 1.51 -2.98 -28.47
N ASP A 368 0.51 -3.84 -28.32
CA ASP A 368 0.69 -5.29 -28.14
C ASP A 368 1.33 -5.73 -26.81
N THR A 369 1.38 -4.85 -25.79
CA THR A 369 1.62 -5.28 -24.41
C THR A 369 0.39 -5.98 -23.84
N GLN A 370 0.50 -7.28 -23.58
CA GLN A 370 -0.62 -8.10 -23.11
C GLN A 370 -0.73 -8.13 -21.59
N LYS A 371 0.41 -8.20 -20.90
CA LYS A 371 0.45 -8.37 -19.44
C LYS A 371 1.72 -7.73 -18.87
N VAL A 372 1.56 -6.98 -17.78
CA VAL A 372 2.66 -6.40 -17.01
C VAL A 372 2.42 -6.73 -15.54
N ILE A 373 3.39 -7.35 -14.88
CA ILE A 373 3.28 -7.84 -13.51
C ILE A 373 4.48 -7.35 -12.71
N LEU A 374 4.23 -6.53 -11.70
CA LEU A 374 5.23 -6.20 -10.69
C LEU A 374 5.58 -7.46 -9.88
N GLN A 375 6.87 -7.71 -9.70
CA GLN A 375 7.43 -8.76 -8.86
C GLN A 375 7.85 -8.18 -7.50
N ALA A 376 7.82 -8.99 -6.44
CA ALA A 376 8.21 -8.60 -5.08
C ALA A 376 9.68 -8.15 -4.98
N ASN A 377 10.52 -8.51 -5.95
CA ASN A 377 11.91 -8.09 -6.07
C ASN A 377 12.11 -6.82 -6.91
N GLY A 378 11.07 -5.99 -7.10
CA GLY A 378 11.18 -4.70 -7.79
C GLY A 378 10.97 -4.74 -9.30
N MET A 379 11.20 -5.89 -9.95
CA MET A 379 11.15 -6.04 -11.40
C MET A 379 9.73 -6.13 -11.96
N PHE A 380 9.58 -5.95 -13.28
CA PHE A 380 8.32 -6.17 -13.98
C PHE A 380 8.46 -7.29 -15.01
N LYS A 381 7.60 -8.31 -14.93
CA LYS A 381 7.40 -9.27 -16.03
C LYS A 381 6.48 -8.66 -17.06
N MET A 382 6.92 -8.58 -18.30
CA MET A 382 6.19 -7.96 -19.41
C MET A 382 6.03 -8.92 -20.57
N SER A 383 4.81 -9.08 -21.09
CA SER A 383 4.55 -9.70 -22.39
C SER A 383 4.31 -8.60 -23.42
N TYR A 384 5.18 -8.50 -24.43
CA TYR A 384 5.16 -7.46 -25.46
C TYR A 384 5.49 -8.07 -26.82
N GLN A 385 4.64 -7.79 -27.82
CA GLN A 385 4.80 -8.31 -29.20
C GLN A 385 5.00 -9.83 -29.27
N GLY A 386 4.32 -10.57 -28.37
CA GLY A 386 4.41 -12.03 -28.29
C GLY A 386 5.70 -12.58 -27.64
N SER A 387 6.61 -11.71 -27.20
CA SER A 387 7.83 -12.07 -26.47
C SER A 387 7.71 -11.70 -24.99
N ARG A 388 8.42 -12.43 -24.13
CA ARG A 388 8.47 -12.16 -22.68
C ARG A 388 9.74 -11.38 -22.35
N TYR A 389 9.60 -10.39 -21.47
CA TYR A 389 10.67 -9.51 -21.03
C TYR A 389 10.64 -9.31 -19.52
N LEU A 390 11.80 -9.02 -18.94
CA LEU A 390 11.97 -8.43 -17.62
C LEU A 390 12.32 -6.96 -17.80
N ALA A 391 11.53 -6.07 -17.19
CA ALA A 391 11.95 -4.69 -16.97
C ALA A 391 12.62 -4.60 -15.61
N ILE A 392 13.90 -4.24 -15.62
CA ILE A 392 14.78 -4.23 -14.47
C ILE A 392 15.03 -2.76 -14.08
N PRO A 393 14.48 -2.28 -12.96
CA PRO A 393 14.72 -0.94 -12.46
C PRO A 393 16.10 -0.80 -11.83
N ASN A 394 16.54 0.45 -11.69
CA ASN A 394 17.80 0.83 -11.06
C ASN A 394 17.53 1.73 -9.84
N PHE A 395 18.47 1.80 -8.91
CA PHE A 395 18.36 2.69 -7.74
C PHE A 395 18.45 4.17 -8.11
N GLU A 396 19.21 4.52 -9.15
CA GLU A 396 19.36 5.90 -9.58
C GLU A 396 18.10 6.41 -10.27
N VAL A 397 17.42 7.36 -9.63
CA VAL A 397 16.25 8.04 -10.20
C VAL A 397 16.64 9.45 -10.64
N LYS A 398 16.46 9.74 -11.93
CA LYS A 398 16.66 11.10 -12.44
C LYS A 398 15.48 11.97 -12.01
N SER A 399 15.76 13.20 -11.60
CA SER A 399 14.69 14.10 -11.16
C SER A 399 14.96 15.55 -11.55
N ARG A 400 13.88 16.32 -11.71
CA ARG A 400 13.94 17.77 -11.89
C ARG A 400 12.73 18.45 -11.26
N ALA A 401 12.91 19.68 -10.83
CA ALA A 401 11.80 20.52 -10.40
C ALA A 401 10.79 20.71 -11.54
N LEU A 402 9.51 20.62 -11.22
CA LEU A 402 8.43 20.99 -12.14
C LEU A 402 8.42 22.52 -12.27
N GLN A 403 8.35 23.04 -13.50
CA GLN A 403 8.29 24.49 -13.70
C GLN A 403 6.87 25.02 -13.54
N ASN A 404 6.72 26.32 -13.26
CA ASN A 404 5.41 26.95 -13.05
C ASN A 404 4.46 26.67 -14.25
N ASN A 405 3.26 26.16 -13.95
CA ASN A 405 2.23 25.74 -14.92
C ASN A 405 2.55 24.54 -15.82
N GLU A 406 3.72 23.89 -15.65
CA GLU A 406 4.02 22.64 -16.34
C GLU A 406 3.11 21.52 -15.81
N GLN A 407 2.46 20.78 -16.69
CA GLN A 407 1.69 19.58 -16.34
C GLN A 407 2.31 18.38 -17.03
N ILE A 408 3.01 17.55 -16.27
CA ILE A 408 3.54 16.28 -16.76
C ILE A 408 2.55 15.17 -16.45
N LYS A 409 2.00 14.58 -17.51
CA LYS A 409 1.24 13.34 -17.40
C LYS A 409 2.22 12.16 -17.34
N PRO A 410 1.89 11.08 -16.60
CA PRO A 410 2.70 9.88 -16.64
C PRO A 410 2.85 9.35 -18.07
N SER A 411 4.05 8.94 -18.44
CA SER A 411 4.33 8.45 -19.80
C SER A 411 5.43 7.40 -19.81
N ILE A 412 5.34 6.47 -20.76
CA ILE A 412 6.33 5.43 -20.99
C ILE A 412 6.83 5.52 -22.44
N VAL A 413 8.15 5.44 -22.61
CA VAL A 413 8.80 5.43 -23.92
C VAL A 413 9.77 4.26 -24.00
N LEU A 414 9.62 3.43 -25.02
CA LEU A 414 10.62 2.42 -25.38
C LEU A 414 11.73 3.08 -26.18
N LEU A 415 12.96 3.00 -25.69
CA LEU A 415 14.13 3.61 -26.29
C LEU A 415 14.86 2.60 -27.20
N ALA A 416 15.53 3.11 -28.23
CA ALA A 416 16.24 2.28 -29.21
C ALA A 416 17.41 1.46 -28.61
N ASN A 417 17.89 1.83 -27.42
CA ASN A 417 18.96 1.14 -26.70
C ASN A 417 18.45 -0.02 -25.83
N GLY A 418 17.19 -0.43 -25.94
CA GLY A 418 16.62 -1.51 -25.14
C GLY A 418 16.21 -1.10 -23.71
N HIS A 419 16.12 0.19 -23.42
CA HIS A 419 15.59 0.69 -22.15
C HIS A 419 14.13 1.15 -22.29
N VAL A 420 13.41 1.10 -21.17
CA VAL A 420 12.12 1.77 -21.00
C VAL A 420 12.33 2.99 -20.10
N SER A 421 12.00 4.17 -20.61
CA SER A 421 11.99 5.39 -19.82
C SER A 421 10.56 5.68 -19.35
N TYR A 422 10.35 5.72 -18.03
CA TYR A 422 9.08 6.03 -17.40
C TYR A 422 9.18 7.37 -16.68
N THR A 423 8.26 8.29 -16.99
CA THR A 423 8.19 9.62 -16.39
C THR A 423 6.93 9.75 -15.57
N VAL A 424 7.04 10.25 -14.34
CA VAL A 424 5.91 10.49 -13.43
C VAL A 424 6.19 11.71 -12.54
N THR A 425 5.14 12.30 -11.99
CA THR A 425 5.26 13.43 -11.07
C THR A 425 5.14 12.93 -9.63
N LEU A 426 6.06 13.34 -8.76
CA LEU A 426 5.92 13.20 -7.31
C LEU A 426 5.23 14.45 -6.76
N GLU A 427 4.14 14.26 -6.04
CA GLU A 427 3.50 15.30 -5.24
C GLU A 427 3.92 15.11 -3.78
N LYS A 428 4.83 15.96 -3.29
CA LYS A 428 5.20 15.93 -1.86
C LYS A 428 4.02 16.44 -1.02
N PRO A 429 3.74 15.83 0.16
CA PRO A 429 2.74 16.36 1.06
C PRO A 429 3.07 17.82 1.43
N PRO A 430 2.06 18.65 1.73
CA PRO A 430 2.30 20.00 2.19
C PRO A 430 3.14 19.95 3.48
N VAL A 431 4.26 20.69 3.49
CA VAL A 431 5.09 20.85 4.68
C VAL A 431 4.24 21.46 5.80
N VAL A 432 4.16 20.78 6.95
CA VAL A 432 3.44 21.28 8.12
C VAL A 432 4.14 22.57 8.60
N ALA A 433 3.38 23.67 8.64
CA ALA A 433 3.91 24.97 9.02
C ALA A 433 4.49 24.93 10.46
N GLY A 434 5.80 25.10 10.60
CA GLY A 434 6.47 25.14 11.91
C GLY A 434 7.87 24.49 11.92
N THR A 435 8.16 23.59 10.99
CA THR A 435 9.51 23.06 10.80
C THR A 435 10.36 24.07 10.01
N ARG A 436 11.47 24.52 10.61
CA ARG A 436 12.48 25.30 9.88
C ARG A 436 13.22 24.38 8.92
N GLN A 437 12.60 23.99 7.80
CA GLN A 437 13.37 23.61 6.63
C GLN A 437 13.82 24.89 5.94
N ALA A 438 15.14 25.07 5.88
CA ALA A 438 15.76 26.20 5.21
C ALA A 438 15.50 26.11 3.70
N GLY A 439 14.54 26.91 3.22
CA GLY A 439 14.44 27.33 1.82
C GLY A 439 13.45 26.57 0.94
N ALA A 440 12.17 26.98 0.99
CA ALA A 440 11.33 27.28 -0.18
C ALA A 440 9.90 27.53 0.30
N GLY A 441 9.49 28.80 0.40
CA GLY A 441 8.08 29.15 0.52
C GLY A 441 7.37 28.92 -0.82
N GLY A 442 6.32 28.10 -0.82
CA GLY A 442 5.48 27.87 -1.99
C GLY A 442 4.78 26.52 -1.91
N SER A 443 3.56 26.41 -2.46
CA SER A 443 2.78 25.18 -2.54
C SER A 443 3.63 23.94 -2.87
N GLY A 444 3.36 22.81 -2.21
CA GLY A 444 4.11 21.54 -2.29
C GLY A 444 4.88 21.37 -3.59
N ALA A 445 6.21 21.40 -3.49
CA ALA A 445 7.10 21.28 -4.64
C ALA A 445 6.77 19.97 -5.37
N ARG A 446 6.30 20.12 -6.62
CA ARG A 446 6.09 19.00 -7.53
C ARG A 446 7.38 18.74 -8.28
N GLU A 447 7.72 17.48 -8.44
CA GLU A 447 8.95 17.07 -9.12
C GLU A 447 8.64 16.04 -10.19
N VAL A 448 9.38 16.12 -11.30
CA VAL A 448 9.32 15.13 -12.36
C VAL A 448 10.42 14.11 -12.10
N LEU A 449 10.03 12.85 -11.98
CA LEU A 449 10.92 11.71 -11.85
C LEU A 449 10.98 10.95 -13.18
N VAL A 450 12.18 10.52 -13.56
CA VAL A 450 12.43 9.72 -14.76
C VAL A 450 13.18 8.45 -14.33
N PHE A 451 12.55 7.31 -14.58
CA PHE A 451 13.07 5.98 -14.31
C PHE A 451 13.53 5.36 -15.62
N ASP A 452 14.77 4.92 -15.69
CA ASP A 452 15.31 4.21 -16.85
C ASP A 452 15.48 2.72 -16.50
N LEU A 453 14.59 1.88 -17.02
CA LEU A 453 14.57 0.44 -16.78
C LEU A 453 15.24 -0.27 -17.95
N LEU A 454 16.06 -1.28 -17.67
CA LEU A 454 16.60 -2.17 -18.70
C LEU A 454 15.55 -3.20 -19.09
N LEU A 455 15.32 -3.43 -20.38
CA LEU A 455 14.51 -4.56 -20.84
C LEU A 455 15.41 -5.71 -21.29
N GLU A 456 15.25 -6.85 -20.62
CA GLU A 456 15.91 -8.09 -21.01
C GLU A 456 14.88 -9.13 -21.48
N PRO A 457 15.09 -9.81 -22.62
CA PRO A 457 14.23 -10.93 -23.00
C PRO A 457 14.38 -12.05 -21.98
N THR A 458 13.26 -12.68 -21.61
CA THR A 458 13.30 -13.86 -20.74
C THR A 458 13.65 -15.09 -21.61
N PRO A 459 14.79 -15.78 -21.39
CA PRO A 459 15.13 -16.94 -22.20
C PRO A 459 14.13 -18.09 -21.97
N GLU A 460 13.57 -18.65 -23.04
CA GLU A 460 12.59 -19.76 -22.98
C GLU A 460 13.16 -21.05 -22.35
N ASP A 461 14.49 -21.20 -22.35
CA ASP A 461 15.24 -22.39 -21.93
C ASP A 461 15.82 -22.31 -20.51
N VAL A 462 15.80 -21.12 -19.91
CA VAL A 462 16.36 -20.85 -18.57
C VAL A 462 15.27 -20.68 -17.51
N CYS A 463 14.05 -20.40 -17.97
CA CYS A 463 12.93 -20.04 -17.13
C CYS A 463 11.90 -21.15 -17.08
N LYS A 464 11.67 -21.71 -15.88
CA LYS A 464 10.60 -22.69 -15.64
C LYS A 464 9.44 -22.03 -14.94
N GLU A 465 8.23 -22.31 -15.40
CA GLU A 465 7.02 -21.94 -14.68
C GLU A 465 6.74 -22.99 -13.60
N ILE A 466 6.85 -22.58 -12.34
CA ILE A 466 6.59 -23.41 -11.16
C ILE A 466 5.49 -22.70 -10.38
N ALA A 467 4.30 -23.30 -10.29
CA ALA A 467 3.15 -22.72 -9.57
C ALA A 467 2.76 -21.29 -10.01
N GLY A 468 2.92 -20.95 -11.30
CA GLY A 468 2.67 -19.60 -11.84
C GLY A 468 3.83 -18.62 -11.65
N GLU A 469 4.91 -19.05 -11.00
CA GLU A 469 6.16 -18.31 -10.89
C GLU A 469 7.11 -18.73 -12.02
N VAL A 470 7.42 -17.82 -12.94
CA VAL A 470 8.54 -18.03 -13.87
C VAL A 470 9.85 -17.84 -13.10
N VAL A 471 10.48 -18.95 -12.74
CA VAL A 471 11.79 -19.04 -12.06
C VAL A 471 12.86 -19.21 -13.12
N CYS A 472 13.72 -18.20 -13.27
CA CYS A 472 14.81 -18.21 -14.24
C CYS A 472 16.13 -18.54 -13.55
N ASP A 473 16.84 -19.57 -14.03
CA ASP A 473 18.21 -19.86 -13.59
C ASP A 473 19.22 -18.88 -14.22
N LEU A 474 19.33 -17.70 -13.63
CA LEU A 474 20.17 -16.62 -14.13
C LEU A 474 21.68 -16.84 -13.89
N SER A 475 22.10 -18.00 -13.38
CA SER A 475 23.52 -18.34 -13.14
C SER A 475 24.35 -18.63 -14.42
N LYS A 476 23.70 -18.90 -15.56
CA LYS A 476 24.38 -19.12 -16.85
C LYS A 476 24.99 -17.84 -17.46
N PRO A 477 26.12 -17.91 -18.18
CA PRO A 477 26.76 -16.72 -18.77
C PRO A 477 25.96 -16.10 -19.94
N LEU A 478 26.13 -14.78 -20.10
CA LEU A 478 25.39 -13.89 -21.03
C LEU A 478 25.64 -14.16 -22.52
N ASP A 479 26.73 -14.84 -22.87
CA ASP A 479 27.08 -15.25 -24.23
C ASP A 479 26.11 -16.30 -24.81
N GLN A 480 25.36 -17.01 -23.96
CA GLN A 480 24.26 -17.88 -24.39
C GLN A 480 22.89 -17.20 -24.37
N ARG A 481 22.80 -15.94 -23.90
CA ARG A 481 21.55 -15.14 -23.76
C ARG A 481 21.42 -14.02 -24.77
N SER A 482 22.40 -13.87 -25.66
CA SER A 482 22.56 -12.69 -26.51
C SER A 482 21.57 -12.65 -27.67
N LYS A 483 20.36 -12.16 -27.37
CA LYS A 483 19.64 -11.23 -28.25
C LYS A 483 19.27 -10.00 -27.42
N ILE A 484 20.25 -9.14 -27.14
CA ILE A 484 19.92 -7.74 -26.87
C ILE A 484 19.06 -7.27 -28.04
N MET A 485 18.00 -6.51 -27.74
CA MET A 485 16.99 -6.06 -28.70
C MET A 485 17.67 -5.40 -29.91
N ASN A 486 17.85 -6.15 -31.01
CA ASN A 486 18.30 -5.59 -32.28
C ASN A 486 17.07 -4.98 -32.96
N ILE A 487 16.79 -3.73 -32.64
CA ILE A 487 15.74 -2.95 -33.30
C ILE A 487 16.28 -2.58 -34.68
N LYS A 488 15.62 -3.08 -35.74
CA LYS A 488 15.76 -2.57 -37.11
C LYS A 488 14.74 -1.46 -37.36
#